data_AF-A0AAJ2YNA7-F1
#
_entry.id   AF-A0AAJ2YNA7-F1
#
_cell.length_a   1.000
_cell.length_b   1.000
_cell.length_c   1.000
_cell.angle_alpha   90.00
_cell.angle_beta   90.00
_cell.angle_gamma   90.00
#
_symmetry.space_group_name_H-M   'P 1'
#
loop_
_entity.id
_entity.type
_entity.pdbx_description
1 polymer ?
#
loop_
_entity_poly.entity_id
_entity_poly.type
_entity_poly.pdbx_seq_one_letter_code
_entity_poly.pdbx_strand_id
1 'polypeptide(L)'
;MVFLSKAAPAREGQGAGEEPLHVASRLHAFNRFELKYLVPVEEAAEIRDELAERMDRDEHSPVGGYGVWSLYYDTPELRFYWEKIEGLKFRRKLRIRHYGDLAGVTDDSPVCVEIKQRVNRVTQKRRITLPYGTARRLCDGRELIEHAPKESAFVQEVLDLVVRLDLRPMAITGYQREALVGRDADTGLRVTFDRRVRGRDRDFHFGIPTPENRFTVPPHMAVMEIKVNERTPHWITDIAARRNLNLVRISKYVQSVEAFGLAPRSVFHIDESDCPPPTPTEEQPLPQRPARPTASPKAGTP
;
A
#
# COMPACT_ATOMS: atom_id res chain seq x y z
N MET A 1 34.67 -78.38 -14.38
CA MET A 1 33.59 -79.16 -13.72
C MET A 1 32.50 -78.14 -13.39
N VAL A 2 31.65 -77.75 -14.36
CA VAL A 2 30.28 -78.28 -14.64
C VAL A 2 29.25 -77.47 -13.81
N PHE A 3 28.24 -76.72 -14.32
CA PHE A 3 27.51 -76.75 -15.59
C PHE A 3 26.65 -75.47 -15.85
N LEU A 4 26.41 -75.18 -17.16
CA LEU A 4 25.19 -74.72 -17.88
C LEU A 4 24.48 -73.40 -17.47
N SER A 5 23.80 -72.63 -18.34
CA SER A 5 23.63 -72.53 -19.80
C SER A 5 22.52 -71.52 -20.10
N LYS A 6 22.49 -71.02 -21.36
CA LYS A 6 21.41 -70.31 -22.07
C LYS A 6 21.12 -68.86 -21.65
N ALA A 7 20.60 -67.99 -22.48
CA ALA A 7 20.60 -67.70 -23.92
C ALA A 7 19.76 -66.41 -24.06
N ALA A 8 19.95 -65.63 -25.12
CA ALA A 8 19.35 -64.31 -25.36
C ALA A 8 17.80 -64.23 -25.23
N PRO A 9 17.26 -63.00 -25.21
CA PRO A 9 16.32 -62.69 -26.28
C PRO A 9 16.53 -61.32 -26.96
N ALA A 10 15.84 -61.22 -28.09
CA ALA A 10 15.78 -60.13 -29.05
C ALA A 10 14.97 -58.92 -28.56
N ARG A 11 15.15 -57.81 -29.30
CA ARG A 11 14.47 -56.53 -29.19
C ARG A 11 12.96 -56.62 -29.45
N GLU A 12 12.19 -55.86 -28.69
CA GLU A 12 11.01 -55.12 -29.15
C GLU A 12 10.91 -53.83 -28.35
N GLY A 13 10.67 -52.71 -29.04
CA GLY A 13 10.70 -51.36 -28.47
C GLY A 13 9.37 -50.91 -27.92
N GLN A 14 9.40 -50.02 -26.93
CA GLN A 14 8.26 -49.20 -26.49
C GLN A 14 8.76 -47.93 -25.79
N GLY A 15 8.38 -46.77 -26.38
CA GLY A 15 8.00 -45.54 -25.69
C GLY A 15 8.97 -44.89 -24.71
N ALA A 16 9.98 -44.19 -25.22
CA ALA A 16 10.59 -43.09 -24.46
C ALA A 16 9.67 -41.87 -24.56
N GLY A 17 8.79 -41.71 -23.57
CA GLY A 17 8.06 -40.46 -23.36
C GLY A 17 9.05 -39.36 -22.98
N GLU A 18 9.24 -38.40 -23.88
CA GLU A 18 9.91 -37.14 -23.58
C GLU A 18 9.14 -36.44 -22.45
N GLU A 19 9.67 -36.49 -21.24
CA GLU A 19 9.23 -35.62 -20.16
C GLU A 19 9.57 -34.17 -20.56
N PRO A 20 8.58 -33.27 -20.65
CA PRO A 20 8.89 -31.87 -20.86
C PRO A 20 9.53 -31.35 -19.58
N LEU A 21 10.84 -31.10 -19.66
CA LEU A 21 11.57 -30.18 -18.80
C LEU A 21 10.63 -29.03 -18.45
N HIS A 22 10.22 -28.96 -17.18
CA HIS A 22 9.33 -27.95 -16.65
C HIS A 22 9.96 -26.59 -16.98
N VAL A 23 9.53 -26.02 -18.10
CA VAL A 23 10.03 -24.78 -18.65
C VAL A 23 9.80 -23.76 -17.57
N ALA A 24 10.91 -23.32 -16.95
CA ALA A 24 10.97 -22.16 -16.10
C ALA A 24 10.05 -21.10 -16.72
N SER A 25 8.93 -20.84 -16.04
CA SER A 25 7.96 -19.87 -16.49
C SER A 25 8.75 -18.60 -16.83
N ARG A 26 8.67 -18.19 -18.10
CA ARG A 26 9.36 -17.01 -18.61
C ARG A 26 8.97 -15.83 -17.73
N LEU A 27 9.81 -15.56 -16.73
CA LEU A 27 9.81 -14.36 -15.92
C LEU A 27 10.15 -13.23 -16.87
N HIS A 28 9.15 -12.68 -17.55
CA HIS A 28 9.22 -11.30 -17.98
C HIS A 28 9.38 -10.48 -16.69
N ALA A 29 10.64 -10.23 -16.32
CA ALA A 29 10.99 -9.39 -15.19
C ALA A 29 10.64 -7.95 -15.57
N PHE A 30 9.37 -7.62 -15.49
CA PHE A 30 8.87 -6.28 -15.78
C PHE A 30 9.46 -5.29 -14.77
N ASN A 31 10.09 -4.23 -15.27
CA ASN A 31 10.51 -3.14 -14.41
C ASN A 31 9.27 -2.45 -13.85
N ARG A 32 9.00 -2.59 -12.55
CA ARG A 32 7.85 -1.93 -11.91
C ARG A 32 8.25 -0.58 -11.34
N PHE A 33 7.57 0.47 -11.77
CA PHE A 33 7.78 1.84 -11.28
C PHE A 33 6.71 2.21 -10.26
N GLU A 34 7.10 3.01 -9.26
CA GLU A 34 6.21 3.57 -8.22
C GLU A 34 6.46 5.09 -8.21
N LEU A 35 5.49 5.84 -8.71
CA LEU A 35 5.50 7.31 -8.75
C LEU A 35 4.55 7.82 -7.67
N LYS A 36 4.94 8.87 -6.95
CA LYS A 36 4.11 9.46 -5.89
C LYS A 36 4.01 10.95 -6.08
N TYR A 37 2.82 11.45 -5.81
CA TYR A 37 2.47 12.86 -5.88
C TYR A 37 1.73 13.22 -4.61
N LEU A 38 1.92 14.46 -4.18
CA LEU A 38 1.10 15.08 -3.15
C LEU A 38 0.10 15.99 -3.88
N VAL A 39 -1.19 15.76 -3.65
CA VAL A 39 -2.27 16.40 -4.42
C VAL A 39 -3.33 16.91 -3.45
N PRO A 40 -3.86 18.14 -3.59
CA PRO A 40 -5.03 18.58 -2.85
C PRO A 40 -6.19 17.58 -2.97
N VAL A 41 -6.97 17.39 -1.91
CA VAL A 41 -8.03 16.38 -1.86
C VAL A 41 -9.11 16.64 -2.92
N GLU A 42 -9.42 17.90 -3.19
CA GLU A 42 -10.38 18.35 -4.20
C GLU A 42 -9.88 17.97 -5.60
N GLU A 43 -8.64 18.31 -5.93
CA GLU A 43 -8.02 17.96 -7.21
C GLU A 43 -7.83 16.43 -7.36
N ALA A 44 -7.51 15.73 -6.27
CA ALA A 44 -7.44 14.27 -6.27
C ALA A 44 -8.77 13.61 -6.60
N ALA A 45 -9.91 14.22 -6.20
CA ALA A 45 -11.23 13.73 -6.56
C ALA A 45 -11.49 13.89 -8.07
N GLU A 46 -11.15 15.06 -8.65
CA GLU A 46 -11.27 15.29 -10.09
C GLU A 46 -10.39 14.33 -10.90
N ILE A 47 -9.12 14.15 -10.49
CA ILE A 47 -8.20 13.21 -11.13
C ILE A 47 -8.76 11.79 -11.04
N ARG A 48 -9.26 11.38 -9.88
CA ARG A 48 -9.86 10.04 -9.73
C ARG A 48 -11.02 9.83 -10.70
N ASP A 49 -11.89 10.82 -10.85
CA ASP A 49 -13.07 10.70 -11.71
C ASP A 49 -12.64 10.62 -13.20
N GLU A 50 -11.64 11.40 -13.61
CA GLU A 50 -11.01 11.29 -14.94
C GLU A 50 -10.33 9.92 -15.15
N LEU A 51 -9.61 9.40 -14.14
CA LEU A 51 -9.00 8.07 -14.21
C LEU A 51 -10.06 6.97 -14.32
N ALA A 52 -11.22 7.13 -13.67
CA ALA A 52 -12.28 6.12 -13.64
C ALA A 52 -12.94 5.90 -15.01
N GLU A 53 -12.79 6.83 -15.96
CA GLU A 53 -13.20 6.65 -17.36
C GLU A 53 -12.40 5.55 -18.07
N ARG A 54 -11.18 5.25 -17.59
CA ARG A 54 -10.23 4.34 -18.22
C ARG A 54 -9.70 3.22 -17.32
N MET A 55 -9.98 3.31 -16.02
CA MET A 55 -9.53 2.38 -14.98
C MET A 55 -10.72 1.83 -14.21
N ASP A 56 -10.66 0.55 -13.84
CA ASP A 56 -11.68 -0.05 -12.98
C ASP A 56 -11.39 0.28 -11.52
N ARG A 57 -12.45 0.26 -10.72
CA ARG A 57 -12.28 0.26 -9.27
C ARG A 57 -11.69 -1.07 -8.84
N ASP A 58 -10.73 -1.03 -7.93
CA ASP A 58 -10.23 -2.26 -7.28
C ASP A 58 -11.41 -2.94 -6.57
N GLU A 59 -11.62 -4.23 -6.79
CA GLU A 59 -12.73 -5.02 -6.23
C GLU A 59 -12.76 -4.94 -4.69
N HIS A 60 -11.61 -4.77 -4.05
CA HIS A 60 -11.49 -4.62 -2.61
C HIS A 60 -11.60 -3.15 -2.14
N SER A 61 -11.94 -2.21 -3.03
CA SER A 61 -12.05 -0.77 -2.74
C SER A 61 -13.52 -0.29 -2.77
N PRO A 62 -14.24 -0.33 -1.63
CA PRO A 62 -15.61 0.16 -1.55
C PRO A 62 -15.73 1.65 -1.88
N VAL A 63 -16.97 2.11 -2.09
CA VAL A 63 -17.28 3.54 -2.29
C VAL A 63 -16.83 4.34 -1.07
N GLY A 64 -16.05 5.40 -1.30
CA GLY A 64 -15.41 6.20 -0.23
C GLY A 64 -14.06 5.67 0.26
N GLY A 65 -13.64 4.49 -0.20
CA GLY A 65 -12.37 3.85 0.16
C GLY A 65 -12.43 3.04 1.46
N TYR A 66 -11.30 2.46 1.85
CA TYR A 66 -11.17 1.62 3.04
C TYR A 66 -10.01 2.06 3.93
N GLY A 67 -10.12 1.79 5.23
CA GLY A 67 -9.03 2.03 6.18
C GLY A 67 -7.86 1.08 5.92
N VAL A 68 -6.65 1.62 5.97
CA VAL A 68 -5.42 0.82 5.99
C VAL A 68 -4.57 1.26 7.16
N TRP A 69 -4.32 0.33 8.08
CA TRP A 69 -3.53 0.58 9.27
C TRP A 69 -2.29 -0.32 9.23
N SER A 70 -1.14 0.22 9.59
CA SER A 70 0.11 -0.54 9.61
C SER A 70 0.93 -0.15 10.83
N LEU A 71 1.23 -1.14 11.68
CA LEU A 71 2.20 -1.03 12.74
C LEU A 71 3.58 -1.39 12.18
N TYR A 72 4.51 -0.44 12.18
CA TYR A 72 5.88 -0.65 11.73
C TYR A 72 6.79 -1.00 12.91
N TYR A 73 7.73 -1.90 12.62
CA TYR A 73 8.78 -2.32 13.53
C TYR A 73 10.12 -1.78 13.02
N ASP A 74 10.93 -1.27 13.95
CA ASP A 74 12.30 -0.83 13.69
C ASP A 74 13.17 -1.09 14.93
N THR A 75 14.47 -0.90 14.81
CA THR A 75 15.40 -0.93 15.94
C THR A 75 15.22 0.32 16.81
N PRO A 76 15.66 0.30 18.09
CA PRO A 76 15.65 1.50 18.93
C PRO A 76 16.39 2.70 18.32
N GLU A 77 17.44 2.43 17.54
CA GLU A 77 18.25 3.43 16.82
C GLU A 77 17.69 3.80 15.43
N LEU A 78 16.46 3.37 15.11
CA LEU A 78 15.76 3.70 13.87
C LEU A 78 16.51 3.27 12.60
N ARG A 79 17.09 2.07 12.61
CA ARG A 79 17.89 1.56 11.49
C ARG A 79 17.14 1.62 10.16
N PHE A 80 15.90 1.11 10.07
CA PHE A 80 15.15 1.08 8.80
C PHE A 80 14.70 2.48 8.33
N TYR A 81 14.53 3.42 9.25
CA TYR A 81 14.40 4.84 8.92
C TYR A 81 15.67 5.34 8.22
N TRP A 82 16.85 5.21 8.85
CA TRP A 82 18.12 5.69 8.28
C TRP A 82 18.45 5.02 6.94
N GLU A 83 18.29 3.69 6.85
CA GLU A 83 18.47 2.95 5.59
C GLU A 83 17.60 3.50 4.45
N LYS A 84 16.41 4.03 4.77
CA LYS A 84 15.49 4.64 3.81
C LYS A 84 15.90 6.08 3.45
N ILE A 85 16.32 6.89 4.43
CA ILE A 85 16.75 8.28 4.23
C ILE A 85 18.04 8.34 3.42
N GLU A 86 19.04 7.53 3.79
CA GLU A 86 20.34 7.43 3.10
C GLU A 86 20.22 6.71 1.74
N GLY A 87 19.07 6.12 1.46
CA GLY A 87 18.80 5.51 0.17
C GLY A 87 19.54 4.18 -0.06
N LEU A 88 19.92 3.47 1.01
CA LEU A 88 20.69 2.23 0.91
C LEU A 88 20.04 1.21 -0.01
N LYS A 89 20.86 0.53 -0.81
CA LYS A 89 20.42 -0.43 -1.83
C LYS A 89 19.83 -1.69 -1.23
N PHE A 90 20.29 -2.06 -0.04
CA PHE A 90 19.72 -3.14 0.76
C PHE A 90 18.96 -2.54 1.93
N ARG A 91 17.66 -2.82 2.03
CA ARG A 91 16.84 -2.37 3.16
C ARG A 91 15.60 -3.23 3.33
N ARG A 92 15.15 -3.38 4.56
CA ARG A 92 13.97 -4.17 4.93
C ARG A 92 13.00 -3.32 5.76
N LYS A 93 11.73 -3.72 5.76
CA LYS A 93 10.69 -3.17 6.63
C LYS A 93 9.79 -4.32 7.06
N LEU A 94 9.60 -4.47 8.37
CA LEU A 94 8.60 -5.37 8.95
C LEU A 94 7.39 -4.55 9.40
N ARG A 95 6.19 -5.08 9.15
CA ARG A 95 4.95 -4.47 9.64
C ARG A 95 3.84 -5.48 9.85
N ILE A 96 2.97 -5.20 10.80
CA ILE A 96 1.63 -5.80 10.89
C ILE A 96 0.65 -4.83 10.21
N ARG A 97 -0.22 -5.32 9.33
CA ARG A 97 -1.16 -4.51 8.57
C ARG A 97 -2.60 -5.01 8.74
N HIS A 98 -3.49 -4.09 9.07
CA HIS A 98 -4.93 -4.29 9.13
C HIS A 98 -5.63 -3.54 7.99
N TYR A 99 -6.72 -4.11 7.47
CA TYR A 99 -7.59 -3.52 6.47
C TYR A 99 -8.99 -3.35 7.05
N GLY A 100 -9.56 -2.16 6.91
CA GLY A 100 -10.84 -1.78 7.50
C GLY A 100 -10.69 -0.78 8.65
N ASP A 101 -11.78 -0.60 9.40
CA ASP A 101 -11.80 0.24 10.59
C ASP A 101 -11.03 -0.42 11.75
N LEU A 102 -10.45 0.39 12.63
CA LEU A 102 -9.89 -0.06 13.90
C LEU A 102 -10.97 -0.34 14.94
N ALA A 103 -12.15 0.27 14.80
CA ALA A 103 -13.27 0.02 15.68
C ALA A 103 -13.63 -1.48 15.68
N GLY A 104 -13.57 -2.10 16.86
CA GLY A 104 -13.89 -3.52 17.02
C GLY A 104 -12.78 -4.49 16.62
N VAL A 105 -11.54 -4.03 16.40
CA VAL A 105 -10.40 -4.94 16.19
C VAL A 105 -10.14 -5.72 17.49
N THR A 106 -10.24 -7.04 17.38
CA THR A 106 -9.95 -8.03 18.43
C THR A 106 -8.70 -8.84 18.08
N ASP A 107 -8.23 -9.68 19.00
CA ASP A 107 -7.11 -10.60 18.76
C ASP A 107 -7.41 -11.65 17.67
N ASP A 108 -8.68 -11.90 17.36
CA ASP A 108 -9.10 -12.81 16.29
C ASP A 108 -9.17 -12.12 14.91
N SER A 109 -9.08 -10.79 14.87
CA SER A 109 -9.19 -10.03 13.63
C SER A 109 -8.04 -10.35 12.67
N PRO A 110 -8.32 -10.56 11.37
CA PRO A 110 -7.29 -10.95 10.41
C PRO A 110 -6.36 -9.78 10.09
N VAL A 111 -5.06 -9.99 10.25
CA VAL A 111 -4.00 -9.03 9.88
C VAL A 111 -2.96 -9.69 9.00
N CYS A 112 -2.26 -8.88 8.20
CA CYS A 112 -1.13 -9.32 7.39
C CYS A 112 0.19 -8.96 8.09
N VAL A 113 1.02 -9.95 8.44
CA VAL A 113 2.43 -9.72 8.77
C VAL A 113 3.20 -9.64 7.46
N GLU A 114 3.88 -8.53 7.19
CA GLU A 114 4.52 -8.26 5.90
C GLU A 114 5.99 -7.87 6.06
N ILE A 115 6.87 -8.50 5.26
CA ILE A 115 8.25 -8.05 5.05
C ILE A 115 8.34 -7.44 3.65
N LYS A 116 8.69 -6.16 3.59
CA LYS A 116 9.06 -5.47 2.34
C LYS A 116 10.58 -5.32 2.30
N GLN A 117 11.22 -6.02 1.36
CA GLN A 117 12.67 -6.00 1.18
C GLN A 117 13.02 -5.35 -0.16
N ARG A 118 14.04 -4.51 -0.18
CA ARG A 118 14.65 -4.01 -1.40
C ARG A 118 16.11 -4.44 -1.46
N VAL A 119 16.51 -5.01 -2.59
CA VAL A 119 17.89 -5.37 -2.93
C VAL A 119 18.21 -4.72 -4.27
N ASN A 120 19.08 -3.72 -4.26
CA ASN A 120 19.38 -2.88 -5.42
C ASN A 120 18.10 -2.24 -6.00
N ARG A 121 17.68 -2.69 -7.19
CA ARG A 121 16.49 -2.21 -7.90
C ARG A 121 15.27 -3.08 -7.66
N VAL A 122 15.45 -4.30 -7.13
CA VAL A 122 14.37 -5.28 -6.96
C VAL A 122 13.73 -5.10 -5.59
N THR A 123 12.40 -5.06 -5.57
CA THR A 123 11.61 -5.04 -4.33
C THR A 123 10.81 -6.33 -4.24
N GLN A 124 10.96 -7.03 -3.12
CA GLN A 124 10.22 -8.24 -2.79
C GLN A 124 9.28 -7.94 -1.62
N LYS A 125 8.05 -8.44 -1.73
CA LYS A 125 7.06 -8.39 -0.65
C LYS A 125 6.62 -9.80 -0.35
N ARG A 126 6.76 -10.21 0.91
CA ARG A 126 6.29 -11.50 1.43
C ARG A 126 5.38 -11.23 2.61
N ARG A 127 4.33 -12.04 2.77
CA ARG A 127 3.36 -11.88 3.85
C ARG A 127 2.66 -13.19 4.20
N ILE A 128 2.14 -13.24 5.42
CA ILE A 128 1.16 -14.23 5.88
C ILE A 128 -0.01 -13.50 6.54
N THR A 129 -1.19 -14.10 6.49
CA THR A 129 -2.37 -13.60 7.20
C THR A 129 -2.52 -14.40 8.50
N LEU A 130 -2.66 -13.71 9.63
CA LEU A 130 -2.78 -14.31 10.95
C LEU A 130 -3.88 -13.59 11.75
N PRO A 131 -4.46 -14.22 12.77
CA PRO A 131 -5.17 -13.51 13.83
C PRO A 131 -4.26 -12.46 14.48
N TYR A 132 -4.80 -11.29 14.82
CA TYR A 132 -4.03 -10.18 15.37
C TYR A 132 -3.25 -10.54 16.62
N GLY A 133 -3.85 -11.26 17.56
CA GLY A 133 -3.18 -11.72 18.78
C GLY A 133 -2.00 -12.65 18.48
N THR A 134 -2.16 -13.56 17.49
CA THR A 134 -1.08 -14.44 17.03
C THR A 134 0.04 -13.66 16.34
N ALA A 135 -0.29 -12.66 15.51
CA ALA A 135 0.70 -11.79 14.88
C ALA A 135 1.51 -11.00 15.93
N ARG A 136 0.87 -10.57 17.01
CA ARG A 136 1.52 -9.91 18.15
C ARG A 136 2.40 -10.86 18.95
N ARG A 137 1.98 -12.10 19.22
CA ARG A 137 2.87 -13.09 19.85
C ARG A 137 4.14 -13.31 19.02
N LEU A 138 4.00 -13.42 17.69
CA LEU A 138 5.15 -13.55 16.79
C LEU A 138 6.06 -12.31 16.79
N CYS A 139 5.50 -11.10 16.65
CA CYS A 139 6.30 -9.89 16.43
C CYS A 139 6.69 -9.15 17.72
N ASP A 140 5.75 -9.00 18.65
CA ASP A 140 5.96 -8.33 19.94
C ASP A 140 6.51 -9.31 20.98
N GLY A 141 5.89 -10.48 21.10
CA GLY A 141 6.27 -11.54 22.05
C GLY A 141 7.52 -12.31 21.66
N ARG A 142 7.92 -12.24 20.38
CA ARG A 142 9.07 -12.98 19.81
C ARG A 142 8.92 -14.49 20.01
N GLU A 143 7.70 -14.97 19.87
CA GLU A 143 7.34 -16.37 20.06
C GLU A 143 7.22 -17.09 18.73
N LEU A 144 7.69 -18.34 18.69
CA LEU A 144 7.38 -19.22 17.58
C LEU A 144 5.91 -19.63 17.67
N ILE A 145 5.14 -19.23 16.66
CA ILE A 145 3.72 -19.57 16.57
C ILE A 145 3.53 -20.90 15.84
N GLU A 146 2.38 -21.55 16.05
CA GLU A 146 1.93 -22.64 15.19
C GLU A 146 1.68 -22.11 13.76
N HIS A 147 2.13 -22.86 12.75
CA HIS A 147 2.07 -22.45 11.36
C HIS A 147 2.06 -23.66 10.42
N ALA A 148 1.52 -23.50 9.22
CA ALA A 148 1.58 -24.55 8.22
C ALA A 148 3.01 -24.76 7.71
N PRO A 149 3.40 -25.97 7.26
CA PRO A 149 4.77 -26.22 6.77
C PRO A 149 5.25 -25.24 5.68
N LYS A 150 4.34 -24.82 4.78
CA LYS A 150 4.63 -23.85 3.71
C LYS A 150 4.94 -22.43 4.22
N GLU A 151 4.53 -22.09 5.45
CA GLU A 151 4.71 -20.77 6.07
C GLU A 151 5.98 -20.73 6.93
N SER A 152 6.56 -21.89 7.25
CA SER A 152 7.67 -22.02 8.20
C SER A 152 8.85 -21.13 7.87
N ALA A 153 9.27 -21.09 6.60
CA ALA A 153 10.37 -20.23 6.18
C ALA A 153 10.11 -18.74 6.45
N PHE A 154 8.87 -18.27 6.26
CA PHE A 154 8.52 -16.87 6.49
C PHE A 154 8.37 -16.56 7.99
N VAL A 155 7.76 -17.45 8.77
CA VAL A 155 7.63 -17.29 10.23
C VAL A 155 9.01 -17.24 10.89
N GLN A 156 9.91 -18.15 10.50
CA GLN A 156 11.29 -18.17 10.99
C GLN A 156 12.04 -16.90 10.57
N GLU A 157 11.84 -16.38 9.35
CA GLU A 157 12.44 -15.11 8.92
C GLU A 157 11.94 -13.92 9.74
N VAL A 158 10.64 -13.85 10.04
CA VAL A 158 10.09 -12.81 10.93
C VAL A 158 10.73 -12.91 12.30
N LEU A 159 10.80 -14.11 12.88
CA LEU A 159 11.37 -14.35 14.20
C LEU A 159 12.86 -13.98 14.27
N ASP A 160 13.65 -14.41 13.29
CA ASP A 160 15.06 -14.03 13.14
C ASP A 160 15.23 -12.51 13.01
N LEU A 161 14.37 -11.83 12.24
CA LEU A 161 14.42 -10.37 12.14
C LEU A 161 14.12 -9.68 13.47
N VAL A 162 13.04 -10.05 14.17
CA VAL A 162 12.65 -9.38 15.42
C VAL A 162 13.65 -9.65 16.56
N VAL A 163 14.20 -10.87 16.65
CA VAL A 163 15.16 -11.23 17.68
C VAL A 163 16.54 -10.64 17.38
N ARG A 164 17.09 -10.88 16.18
CA ARG A 164 18.48 -10.48 15.86
C ARG A 164 18.67 -8.98 15.82
N LEU A 165 17.65 -8.23 15.38
CA LEU A 165 17.72 -6.78 15.27
C LEU A 165 17.06 -6.06 16.44
N ASP A 166 16.57 -6.78 17.45
CA ASP A 166 15.78 -6.23 18.56
C ASP A 166 14.65 -5.32 18.06
N LEU A 167 13.90 -5.78 17.05
CA LEU A 167 12.84 -4.94 16.48
C LEU A 167 11.73 -4.72 17.50
N ARG A 168 11.24 -3.49 17.55
CA ARG A 168 10.15 -3.06 18.43
C ARG A 168 9.10 -2.28 17.63
N PRO A 169 7.83 -2.34 18.05
CA PRO A 169 6.81 -1.40 17.59
C PRO A 169 7.32 0.04 17.66
N MET A 170 7.26 0.77 16.54
CA MET A 170 7.82 2.12 16.45
C MET A 170 6.80 3.17 16.02
N ALA A 171 5.96 2.85 15.04
CA ALA A 171 4.93 3.77 14.59
C ALA A 171 3.76 3.03 13.95
N ILE A 172 2.54 3.48 14.27
CA ILE A 172 1.35 3.16 13.47
C ILE A 172 1.19 4.22 12.39
N THR A 173 0.83 3.81 11.19
CA THR A 173 0.35 4.70 10.12
C THR A 173 -1.05 4.26 9.70
N GLY A 174 -2.00 5.18 9.64
CA GLY A 174 -3.37 4.97 9.17
C GLY A 174 -3.71 5.89 8.01
N TYR A 175 -4.57 5.46 7.09
CA TYR A 175 -5.08 6.31 6.02
C TYR A 175 -6.35 5.70 5.39
N GLN A 176 -7.13 6.51 4.70
CA GLN A 176 -8.25 6.06 3.87
C GLN A 176 -7.76 5.90 2.42
N ARG A 177 -7.91 4.70 1.86
CA ARG A 177 -7.43 4.36 0.52
C ARG A 177 -8.58 4.16 -0.45
N GLU A 178 -8.49 4.84 -1.58
CA GLU A 178 -9.19 4.47 -2.81
C GLU A 178 -8.19 3.87 -3.80
N ALA A 179 -8.59 2.84 -4.53
CA ALA A 179 -7.72 2.19 -5.50
C ALA A 179 -8.44 1.95 -6.84
N LEU A 180 -7.72 2.26 -7.91
CA LEU A 180 -8.08 2.00 -9.30
C LEU A 180 -7.06 1.04 -9.91
N VAL A 181 -7.51 0.13 -10.77
CA VAL A 181 -6.70 -0.83 -11.52
C VAL A 181 -6.92 -0.62 -13.02
N GLY A 182 -5.85 -0.77 -13.81
CA GLY A 182 -5.94 -0.57 -15.26
C GLY A 182 -6.78 -1.66 -15.92
N ARG A 183 -7.47 -1.28 -17.01
CA ARG A 183 -8.29 -2.18 -17.84
C ARG A 183 -7.52 -2.57 -19.11
N ASP A 184 -7.98 -3.62 -19.77
CA ASP A 184 -7.51 -4.06 -21.09
C ASP A 184 -5.97 -4.19 -21.19
N ALA A 185 -5.31 -3.34 -22.00
CA ALA A 185 -3.87 -3.37 -22.21
C ALA A 185 -3.06 -2.87 -20.99
N ASP A 186 -3.71 -2.18 -20.04
CA ASP A 186 -3.05 -1.52 -18.90
C ASP A 186 -3.12 -2.35 -17.61
N THR A 187 -3.23 -3.69 -17.66
CA THR A 187 -3.34 -4.57 -16.46
C THR A 187 -2.23 -4.40 -15.42
N GLY A 188 -1.06 -3.88 -15.80
CA GLY A 188 0.04 -3.55 -14.89
C GLY A 188 -0.13 -2.25 -14.11
N LEU A 189 -1.10 -1.42 -14.49
CA LEU A 189 -1.36 -0.10 -13.91
C LEU A 189 -2.24 -0.21 -12.67
N ARG A 190 -1.85 0.49 -11.61
CA ARG A 190 -2.65 0.67 -10.40
C ARG A 190 -2.42 2.06 -9.84
N VAL A 191 -3.49 2.80 -9.60
CA VAL A 191 -3.43 4.11 -8.95
C VAL A 191 -4.12 4.03 -7.59
N THR A 192 -3.53 4.62 -6.56
CA THR A 192 -4.16 4.70 -5.24
C THR A 192 -4.11 6.12 -4.71
N PHE A 193 -5.20 6.54 -4.07
CA PHE A 193 -5.30 7.80 -3.35
C PHE A 193 -5.38 7.51 -1.87
N ASP A 194 -4.37 7.95 -1.12
CA ASP A 194 -4.34 7.81 0.33
C ASP A 194 -4.64 9.17 0.97
N ARG A 195 -5.85 9.31 1.52
CA ARG A 195 -6.36 10.51 2.18
C ARG A 195 -6.25 10.38 3.70
N ARG A 196 -6.25 11.52 4.39
CA ARG A 196 -6.28 11.60 5.86
C ARG A 196 -5.18 10.72 6.49
N VAL A 197 -3.94 10.89 6.01
CA VAL A 197 -2.81 10.09 6.49
C VAL A 197 -2.47 10.49 7.93
N ARG A 198 -2.56 9.52 8.83
CA ARG A 198 -2.38 9.66 10.27
C ARG A 198 -1.25 8.77 10.75
N GLY A 199 -0.72 9.09 11.93
CA GLY A 199 0.18 8.23 12.65
C GLY A 199 -0.03 8.26 14.16
N ARG A 200 0.71 7.38 14.84
CA ARG A 200 0.81 7.30 16.30
C ARG A 200 2.15 6.65 16.69
N ASP A 201 2.82 7.20 17.69
CA ASP A 201 4.14 6.78 18.23
C ASP A 201 4.05 6.08 19.60
N ARG A 202 2.84 5.79 20.07
CA ARG A 202 2.55 5.15 21.36
C ARG A 202 1.36 4.21 21.24
N ASP A 203 1.08 3.48 22.32
CA ASP A 203 -0.08 2.58 22.43
C ASP A 203 -0.26 1.72 21.19
N PHE A 204 0.74 0.90 20.84
CA PHE A 204 0.84 0.24 19.53
C PHE A 204 -0.21 -0.86 19.25
N HIS A 205 -1.28 -0.91 20.03
CA HIS A 205 -2.40 -1.82 19.86
C HIS A 205 -3.47 -1.23 18.92
N PHE A 206 -3.95 -2.00 17.96
CA PHE A 206 -4.95 -1.55 16.99
C PHE A 206 -6.32 -1.30 17.63
N GLY A 207 -6.78 -2.22 18.48
CA GLY A 207 -8.09 -2.15 19.15
C GLY A 207 -8.14 -1.26 20.39
N ILE A 208 -7.32 -0.21 20.51
CA ILE A 208 -7.46 0.72 21.65
C ILE A 208 -8.74 1.57 21.50
N PRO A 209 -9.52 1.79 22.57
CA PRO A 209 -10.79 2.52 22.47
C PRO A 209 -10.65 3.98 22.02
N THR A 210 -9.63 4.68 22.52
CA THR A 210 -9.43 6.11 22.30
C THR A 210 -8.05 6.39 21.71
N PRO A 211 -7.83 6.09 20.42
CA PRO A 211 -6.52 6.24 19.82
C PRO A 211 -6.17 7.72 19.56
N GLU A 212 -5.06 8.18 20.14
CA GLU A 212 -4.50 9.52 19.89
C GLU A 212 -3.75 9.59 18.55
N ASN A 213 -4.46 9.34 17.45
CA ASN A 213 -3.88 9.43 16.11
C ASN A 213 -3.83 10.88 15.63
N ARG A 214 -2.68 11.34 15.14
CA ARG A 214 -2.50 12.69 14.58
C ARG A 214 -2.26 12.63 13.08
N PHE A 215 -2.62 13.68 12.36
CA PHE A 215 -2.28 13.79 10.94
C PHE A 215 -0.77 13.91 10.78
N THR A 216 -0.19 13.10 9.90
CA THR A 216 1.24 13.15 9.56
C THR A 216 1.47 13.71 8.16
N VAL A 217 0.41 13.78 7.35
CA VAL A 217 0.33 14.59 6.13
C VAL A 217 -0.87 15.52 6.32
N PRO A 218 -0.81 16.79 5.86
CA PRO A 218 -1.93 17.72 6.00
C PRO A 218 -3.26 17.10 5.50
N PRO A 219 -4.38 17.27 6.23
CA PRO A 219 -5.61 16.53 5.98
C PRO A 219 -6.30 16.90 4.65
N HIS A 220 -6.00 18.09 4.11
CA HIS A 220 -6.42 18.56 2.78
C HIS A 220 -5.53 18.07 1.64
N MET A 221 -4.48 17.30 1.94
CA MET A 221 -3.63 16.66 0.94
C MET A 221 -3.84 15.14 0.90
N ALA A 222 -3.76 14.59 -0.30
CA ALA A 222 -3.78 13.17 -0.60
C ALA A 222 -2.44 12.72 -1.19
N VAL A 223 -2.02 11.51 -0.84
CA VAL A 223 -0.87 10.87 -1.49
C VAL A 223 -1.38 10.02 -2.64
N MET A 224 -1.21 10.49 -3.87
CA MET A 224 -1.48 9.73 -5.07
C MET A 224 -0.26 8.86 -5.42
N GLU A 225 -0.45 7.54 -5.52
CA GLU A 225 0.60 6.59 -5.84
C GLU A 225 0.23 5.82 -7.12
N ILE A 226 1.08 5.93 -8.15
CA ILE A 226 0.92 5.26 -9.44
C ILE A 226 1.93 4.13 -9.52
N LYS A 227 1.44 2.92 -9.78
CA LYS A 227 2.25 1.71 -10.01
C LYS A 227 2.03 1.22 -11.40
N VAL A 228 3.11 0.96 -12.11
CA VAL A 228 3.02 0.49 -13.49
C VAL A 228 4.14 -0.49 -13.83
N ASN A 229 3.85 -1.41 -14.73
CA ASN A 229 4.82 -2.34 -15.30
C ASN A 229 5.44 -1.72 -16.56
N GLU A 230 6.77 -1.79 -16.68
CA GLU A 230 7.61 -1.32 -17.79
C GLU A 230 7.56 0.16 -18.12
N ARG A 231 6.39 0.71 -18.45
CA ARG A 231 6.23 2.08 -18.92
C ARG A 231 4.89 2.64 -18.46
N THR A 232 4.92 3.85 -17.92
CA THR A 232 3.72 4.62 -17.62
C THR A 232 2.98 4.96 -18.92
N PRO A 233 1.68 4.66 -19.06
CA PRO A 233 0.90 5.10 -20.21
C PRO A 233 0.95 6.62 -20.37
N HIS A 234 1.06 7.09 -21.61
CA HIS A 234 1.22 8.52 -21.92
C HIS A 234 0.11 9.38 -21.31
N TRP A 235 -1.11 8.87 -21.27
CA TRP A 235 -2.26 9.58 -20.72
C TRP A 235 -2.17 9.81 -19.20
N ILE A 236 -1.53 8.91 -18.45
CA ILE A 236 -1.26 9.12 -17.02
C ILE A 236 -0.23 10.23 -16.82
N THR A 237 0.84 10.22 -17.63
CA THR A 237 1.85 11.28 -17.57
C THR A 237 1.31 12.62 -18.03
N ASP A 238 0.38 12.62 -18.99
CA ASP A 238 -0.31 13.82 -19.47
C ASP A 238 -1.22 14.43 -18.39
N ILE A 239 -2.02 13.61 -17.69
CA ILE A 239 -2.81 14.05 -16.53
C ILE A 239 -1.91 14.72 -15.49
N ALA A 240 -0.80 14.05 -15.12
CA ALA A 240 0.13 14.59 -14.14
C ALA A 240 0.76 15.92 -14.60
N ALA A 241 1.10 16.05 -15.88
CA ALA A 241 1.68 17.27 -16.43
C ALA A 241 0.66 18.41 -16.52
N ARG A 242 -0.57 18.16 -17.01
CA ARG A 242 -1.65 19.16 -17.10
C ARG A 242 -2.06 19.72 -15.73
N ARG A 243 -1.97 18.90 -14.70
CA ARG A 243 -2.25 19.24 -13.30
C ARG A 243 -1.00 19.75 -12.55
N ASN A 244 0.12 19.94 -13.25
CA ASN A 244 1.38 20.43 -12.71
C ASN A 244 1.88 19.67 -11.45
N LEU A 245 1.71 18.34 -11.45
CA LEU A 245 2.02 17.50 -10.30
C LEU A 245 3.53 17.18 -10.23
N ASN A 246 4.11 17.38 -9.05
CA ASN A 246 5.52 17.12 -8.80
C ASN A 246 5.73 15.78 -8.09
N LEU A 247 6.76 15.04 -8.52
CA LEU A 247 7.14 13.77 -7.89
C LEU A 247 7.69 14.02 -6.48
N VAL A 248 7.12 13.32 -5.50
CA VAL A 248 7.56 13.38 -4.10
C VAL A 248 8.12 12.04 -3.64
N ARG A 249 9.16 12.08 -2.80
CA ARG A 249 9.77 10.87 -2.21
C ARG A 249 9.20 10.54 -0.84
N ILE A 250 7.88 10.42 -0.75
CA ILE A 250 7.21 10.18 0.54
C ILE A 250 7.24 8.70 0.98
N SER A 251 7.51 8.48 2.27
CA SER A 251 7.33 7.21 2.97
C SER A 251 6.50 7.46 4.23
N LYS A 252 5.29 6.91 4.30
CA LYS A 252 4.37 7.09 5.44
C LYS A 252 5.00 6.78 6.80
N TYR A 253 5.84 5.75 6.88
CA TYR A 253 6.60 5.43 8.09
C TYR A 253 7.60 6.53 8.49
N VAL A 254 8.36 7.04 7.51
CA VAL A 254 9.37 8.10 7.74
C VAL A 254 8.66 9.38 8.19
N GLN A 255 7.58 9.72 7.48
CA GLN A 255 6.74 10.87 7.83
C GLN A 255 6.20 10.77 9.26
N SER A 256 5.74 9.60 9.70
CA SER A 256 5.33 9.42 11.10
C SER A 256 6.50 9.60 12.08
N VAL A 257 7.64 8.95 11.86
CA VAL A 257 8.82 9.06 12.75
C VAL A 257 9.23 10.53 12.93
N GLU A 258 9.28 11.29 11.83
CA GLU A 258 9.66 12.71 11.87
C GLU A 258 8.57 13.60 12.48
N ALA A 259 7.29 13.33 12.19
CA ALA A 259 6.18 14.10 12.74
C ALA A 259 6.05 13.98 14.27
N PHE A 260 6.50 12.86 14.84
CA PHE A 260 6.55 12.65 16.29
C PHE A 260 7.90 13.03 16.92
N GLY A 261 8.85 13.58 16.14
CA GLY A 261 10.14 14.03 16.66
C GLY A 261 11.10 12.91 17.07
N LEU A 262 10.87 11.68 16.63
CA LEU A 262 11.74 10.53 16.93
C LEU A 262 13.06 10.60 16.13
N ALA A 263 13.08 11.34 15.02
CA ALA A 263 14.26 11.65 14.24
C ALA A 263 14.18 13.09 13.70
N PRO A 264 15.31 13.71 13.32
CA PRO A 264 15.31 14.98 12.62
C PRO A 264 14.52 14.91 11.31
N ARG A 265 13.84 16.01 10.95
CA ARG A 265 13.10 16.10 9.68
C ARG A 265 14.07 16.01 8.50
N SER A 266 13.83 15.06 7.59
CA SER A 266 14.59 14.96 6.34
C SER A 266 14.11 15.98 5.31
N VAL A 267 14.88 16.13 4.23
CA VAL A 267 14.48 16.94 3.04
C VAL A 267 13.24 16.40 2.32
N PHE A 268 12.72 15.24 2.72
CA PHE A 268 11.50 14.64 2.19
C PHE A 268 10.31 14.77 3.14
N HIS A 269 10.51 15.40 4.30
CA HIS A 269 9.45 15.68 5.26
C HIS A 269 8.43 16.61 4.64
N ILE A 270 7.15 16.32 4.86
CA ILE A 270 6.06 17.21 4.46
C ILE A 270 5.64 18.00 5.70
N ASP A 271 5.87 19.31 5.68
CA ASP A 271 5.33 20.23 6.69
C ASP A 271 3.99 20.82 6.23
N GLU A 272 3.18 21.26 7.17
CA GLU A 272 1.93 21.96 6.87
C GLU A 272 2.19 23.32 6.20
N SER A 273 3.29 23.98 6.55
CA SER A 273 3.72 25.24 5.92
C SER A 273 4.08 25.10 4.44
N ASP A 274 4.52 23.91 4.00
CA ASP A 274 4.82 23.62 2.60
C ASP A 274 3.54 23.42 1.76
N CYS A 275 2.40 23.21 2.42
CA CYS A 275 1.11 22.90 1.81
C CYS A 275 0.01 23.73 2.48
N PRO A 276 -0.01 25.06 2.28
CA PRO A 276 -1.02 25.92 2.89
C PRO A 276 -2.42 25.42 2.49
N PRO A 277 -3.41 25.44 3.41
CA PRO A 277 -4.76 25.07 3.08
C PRO A 277 -5.29 25.98 1.95
N PRO A 278 -6.19 25.50 1.09
CA PRO A 278 -6.83 26.35 0.12
C PRO A 278 -7.52 27.50 0.86
N THR A 279 -7.20 28.74 0.48
CA THR A 279 -7.88 29.93 1.00
C THR A 279 -9.38 29.75 0.75
N PRO A 280 -10.25 29.88 1.77
CA PRO A 280 -11.68 29.86 1.51
C PRO A 280 -11.98 30.97 0.51
N THR A 281 -12.43 30.60 -0.68
CA THR A 281 -12.97 31.54 -1.66
C THR A 281 -14.08 32.29 -0.93
N GLU A 282 -13.93 33.61 -0.74
CA GLU A 282 -15.05 34.46 -0.35
C GLU A 282 -16.22 34.10 -1.26
N GLU A 283 -17.36 33.72 -0.68
CA GLU A 283 -18.57 33.40 -1.42
C GLU A 283 -18.84 34.55 -2.40
N GLN A 284 -18.54 34.32 -3.69
CA GLN A 284 -19.06 35.18 -4.73
C GLN A 284 -20.58 35.04 -4.63
N PRO A 285 -21.33 36.14 -4.40
CA PRO A 285 -22.77 36.06 -4.27
C PRO A 285 -23.33 35.42 -5.55
N LEU A 286 -24.07 34.33 -5.36
CA LEU A 286 -24.79 33.63 -6.42
C LEU A 286 -25.47 34.65 -7.35
N PRO A 287 -25.31 34.57 -8.67
CA PRO A 287 -26.03 35.46 -9.58
C PRO A 287 -27.52 35.29 -9.33
N GLN A 288 -28.16 36.39 -8.89
CA GLN A 288 -29.60 36.42 -8.64
C GLN A 288 -30.31 35.99 -9.92
N ARG A 289 -31.00 34.86 -9.84
CA ARG A 289 -31.89 34.37 -10.89
C ARG A 289 -32.93 35.45 -11.17
N PRO A 290 -33.11 35.95 -12.41
CA PRO A 290 -34.14 36.93 -12.68
C PRO A 290 -35.51 36.34 -12.34
N ALA A 291 -36.30 37.10 -11.58
CA ALA A 291 -37.64 36.72 -11.17
C ALA A 291 -38.50 36.39 -12.40
N ARG A 292 -39.14 35.22 -12.38
CA ARG A 292 -40.19 34.88 -13.37
C ARG A 292 -41.33 35.89 -13.21
N PRO A 293 -41.87 36.46 -14.31
CA PRO A 293 -43.07 37.28 -14.22
C PRO A 293 -44.23 36.44 -13.71
N THR A 294 -44.85 36.90 -12.63
CA THR A 294 -46.07 36.37 -12.03
C THR A 294 -47.21 36.47 -13.05
N ALA A 295 -47.81 35.33 -13.40
CA ALA A 295 -49.02 35.30 -14.21
C ALA A 295 -50.17 35.99 -13.46
N SER A 296 -50.77 36.99 -14.09
CA SER A 296 -51.96 37.68 -13.58
C SER A 296 -53.17 36.73 -13.52
N PRO A 297 -53.99 36.79 -12.47
CA PRO A 297 -55.23 36.01 -12.40
C PRO A 297 -56.26 36.59 -13.36
N LYS A 298 -56.85 35.72 -14.21
CA LYS A 298 -58.04 36.08 -14.99
C LYS A 298 -59.20 36.29 -14.02
N ALA A 299 -59.63 37.54 -13.89
CA ALA A 299 -60.91 37.89 -13.29
C ALA A 299 -62.04 37.39 -14.20
N GLY A 300 -62.97 36.64 -13.62
CA GLY A 300 -64.26 36.36 -14.24
C GLY A 300 -65.28 37.41 -13.80
N THR A 301 -66.17 37.82 -14.73
CA THR A 301 -67.55 38.28 -14.49
C THR A 301 -68.22 38.57 -15.85
N PRO A 302 -69.56 38.62 -15.97
CA PRO A 302 -70.61 38.04 -15.13
C PRO A 302 -71.33 36.83 -15.76
#